data_AF-A0AA85B6V0-F1
#
_entry.id   AF-A0AA85B6V0-F1
#
_cell.length_a   1.000
_cell.length_b   1.000
_cell.length_c   1.000
_cell.angle_alpha   90.00
_cell.angle_beta   90.00
_cell.angle_gamma   90.00
#
_symmetry.space_group_name_H-M   'P 1'
#
loop_
_entity.id
_entity.type
_entity.pdbx_description
1 polymer ?
#
loop_
_entity_poly.entity_id
_entity_poly.type
_entity_poly.pdbx_seq_one_letter_code
_entity_poly.pdbx_strand_id
1 'polypeptide(L)'
;MFALHRVILILVFLCISLDPLDFSKITEQIYNYVPLSYASFCTRKLNLTGQVGCSSDINGNSGVALFMNESQDIIQTLSSDISTSFVVVVNVGQFVNTSLMRYFRSTTNIKGLIVFSNEEENYDSYAFSESSKCPNSDYSAYNFTDQCDLDAQWNPAGTEYSYISWPFPVVLVADVNNTIWTSMYECFLMLNREPADDTRCLIEINNPMSAVGSSETCFRRQYLMSLHISESSEIFCDELTGLNIVLSVTDSKNHSRGNNISNYARSENSSVFVLTRMDSRSIFERSGFSSQGVLPSIAVLISVAVHLMGQKTLKVSL
;
A
#
# COMPACT_ATOMS: atom_id res chain seq x y z
N MET A 1 -42.41 -50.99 -8.78
CA MET A 1 -41.65 -50.28 -7.74
C MET A 1 -40.16 -50.65 -7.69
N PHE A 2 -39.76 -51.93 -7.74
CA PHE A 2 -38.35 -52.34 -7.65
C PHE A 2 -37.42 -51.86 -8.78
N ALA A 3 -37.92 -51.77 -10.02
CA ALA A 3 -37.12 -51.31 -11.15
C ALA A 3 -36.77 -49.81 -11.07
N LEU A 4 -37.73 -48.98 -10.64
CA LEU A 4 -37.53 -47.54 -10.47
C LEU A 4 -36.48 -47.25 -9.39
N HIS A 5 -36.50 -48.02 -8.30
CA HIS A 5 -35.55 -47.86 -7.21
C HIS A 5 -34.11 -48.22 -7.62
N ARG A 6 -33.93 -49.24 -8.46
CA ARG A 6 -32.62 -49.60 -9.01
C ARG A 6 -32.08 -48.55 -9.98
N VAL A 7 -32.94 -47.96 -10.82
CA VAL A 7 -32.53 -46.89 -11.74
C VAL A 7 -32.10 -45.63 -10.97
N ILE A 8 -32.84 -45.27 -9.91
CA ILE A 8 -32.47 -44.15 -9.04
C ILE A 8 -31.14 -44.41 -8.33
N LEU A 9 -30.91 -45.63 -7.82
CA LEU A 9 -29.66 -46.01 -7.17
C LEU A 9 -28.47 -45.95 -8.15
N ILE A 10 -28.65 -46.38 -9.39
CA ILE A 10 -27.61 -46.29 -10.43
C ILE A 10 -27.32 -44.84 -10.80
N LEU A 11 -28.34 -43.98 -10.94
CA LEU A 11 -28.17 -42.56 -11.24
C LEU A 11 -27.50 -41.80 -10.09
N VAL A 12 -27.85 -42.11 -8.84
CA VAL A 12 -27.21 -41.54 -7.64
C VAL A 12 -25.76 -41.99 -7.56
N PHE A 13 -25.47 -43.27 -7.84
CA PHE A 13 -24.09 -43.77 -7.88
C PHE A 13 -23.27 -43.13 -9.01
N LEU A 14 -23.87 -42.90 -10.18
CA LEU A 14 -23.23 -42.18 -11.30
C LEU A 14 -22.96 -40.70 -10.94
N CYS A 15 -23.85 -40.04 -10.20
CA CYS A 15 -23.64 -38.66 -9.75
C CYS A 15 -22.59 -38.54 -8.64
N ILE A 16 -22.41 -39.58 -7.81
CA ILE A 16 -21.40 -39.62 -6.74
C ILE A 16 -20.01 -40.01 -7.28
N SER A 17 -19.95 -40.75 -8.39
CA SER A 17 -18.70 -41.19 -9.05
C SER A 17 -18.19 -40.22 -10.11
N LEU A 18 -18.89 -39.11 -10.35
CA LEU A 18 -18.29 -37.91 -10.95
C LEU A 18 -17.44 -37.26 -9.87
N ASP A 19 -16.22 -37.77 -9.69
CA ASP A 19 -15.19 -37.04 -8.97
C ASP A 19 -15.15 -35.62 -9.56
N PRO A 20 -15.25 -34.55 -8.75
CA PRO A 20 -15.05 -33.22 -9.25
C PRO A 20 -13.65 -33.21 -9.87
N LEU A 21 -13.58 -33.05 -11.20
CA LEU A 21 -12.34 -32.76 -11.90
C LEU A 21 -11.61 -31.71 -11.08
N ASP A 22 -10.41 -32.06 -10.63
CA ASP A 22 -9.59 -31.33 -9.67
C ASP A 22 -9.17 -29.99 -10.30
N PHE A 23 -10.10 -29.03 -10.30
CA PHE A 23 -10.03 -27.73 -10.98
C PHE A 23 -8.79 -26.92 -10.57
N SER A 24 -8.23 -27.24 -9.39
CA SER A 24 -6.97 -26.72 -8.87
C SER A 24 -5.81 -26.95 -9.84
N LYS A 25 -5.67 -28.16 -10.38
CA LYS A 25 -4.54 -28.55 -11.24
C LYS A 25 -4.55 -27.86 -12.61
N ILE A 26 -5.74 -27.61 -13.16
CA ILE A 26 -5.87 -26.86 -14.43
C ILE A 26 -5.52 -25.38 -14.19
N THR A 27 -5.95 -24.83 -13.05
CA THR A 27 -5.64 -23.43 -12.70
C THR A 27 -4.14 -23.22 -12.53
N GLU A 28 -3.44 -24.13 -11.86
CA GLU A 28 -1.98 -24.07 -11.67
C GLU A 28 -1.19 -24.28 -12.98
N GLN A 29 -1.78 -24.90 -14.00
CA GLN A 29 -1.17 -25.02 -15.33
C GLN A 29 -1.31 -23.74 -16.17
N ILE A 30 -2.28 -22.88 -15.85
CA ILE A 30 -2.59 -21.66 -16.61
C ILE A 30 -2.04 -20.42 -15.91
N TYR A 31 -2.16 -20.33 -14.58
CA TYR A 31 -1.83 -19.16 -13.79
C TYR A 31 -0.63 -19.42 -12.89
N ASN A 32 0.33 -18.49 -12.92
CA ASN A 32 1.42 -18.42 -11.96
C ASN A 32 1.19 -17.22 -11.02
N TYR A 33 1.03 -17.49 -9.73
CA TYR A 33 0.69 -16.48 -8.73
C TYR A 33 1.93 -15.96 -8.02
N VAL A 34 2.05 -14.63 -7.93
CA VAL A 34 3.04 -13.99 -7.04
C VAL A 34 2.54 -14.11 -5.60
N PRO A 35 3.34 -14.67 -4.67
CA PRO A 35 2.92 -14.76 -3.28
C PRO A 35 2.74 -13.37 -2.67
N LEU A 36 1.63 -13.16 -1.96
CA LEU A 36 1.30 -11.89 -1.29
C LEU A 36 2.34 -11.47 -0.25
N SER A 37 3.21 -12.38 0.23
CA SER A 37 4.33 -12.06 1.10
C SER A 37 5.38 -11.17 0.44
N TYR A 38 5.53 -11.25 -0.88
CA TYR A 38 6.50 -10.48 -1.67
C TYR A 38 5.86 -9.27 -2.35
N ALA A 39 4.53 -9.23 -2.45
CA ALA A 39 3.79 -8.14 -3.09
C ALA A 39 3.26 -7.12 -2.07
N SER A 40 3.43 -5.84 -2.38
CA SER A 40 2.91 -4.70 -1.63
C SER A 40 2.16 -3.78 -2.59
N PHE A 41 0.85 -3.66 -2.41
CA PHE A 41 -0.01 -2.92 -3.34
C PHE A 41 -0.03 -1.43 -2.99
N CYS A 42 -0.13 -0.60 -4.02
CA CYS A 42 -0.56 0.78 -3.86
C CYS A 42 -2.06 0.84 -3.57
N THR A 43 -2.44 1.50 -2.49
CA THR A 43 -3.84 1.57 -2.02
C THR A 43 -4.43 2.97 -2.15
N ARG A 44 -5.74 3.04 -2.35
CA ARG A 44 -6.46 4.31 -2.45
C ARG A 44 -6.62 4.93 -1.07
N LYS A 45 -6.30 6.22 -0.94
CA LYS A 45 -6.55 7.03 0.25
C LYS A 45 -7.41 8.23 -0.13
N LEU A 46 -8.31 8.61 0.77
CA LEU A 46 -9.24 9.71 0.54
C LEU A 46 -8.85 10.92 1.41
N ASN A 47 -9.02 12.11 0.86
CA ASN A 47 -9.00 13.36 1.62
C ASN A 47 -10.38 14.05 1.49
N LEU A 48 -10.52 15.23 2.11
CA LEU A 48 -11.80 15.97 2.10
C LEU A 48 -12.28 16.33 0.69
N THR A 49 -11.36 16.56 -0.25
CA THR A 49 -11.64 17.09 -1.58
C THR A 49 -11.56 16.06 -2.71
N GLY A 50 -11.00 14.87 -2.46
CA GLY A 50 -10.70 13.89 -3.49
C GLY A 50 -9.95 12.66 -2.98
N GLN A 51 -9.21 12.02 -3.89
CA GLN A 51 -8.56 10.74 -3.67
C GLN A 51 -7.14 10.72 -4.25
N VAL A 52 -6.29 9.89 -3.66
CA VAL A 52 -4.92 9.62 -4.09
C VAL A 52 -4.65 8.11 -4.04
N GLY A 53 -3.53 7.67 -4.61
CA GLY A 53 -3.15 6.25 -4.66
C GLY A 53 -3.73 5.52 -5.87
N CYS A 54 -3.91 4.20 -5.73
CA CYS A 54 -4.18 3.29 -6.85
C CYS A 54 -5.35 2.35 -6.54
N SER A 55 -5.89 1.74 -7.59
CA SER A 55 -6.93 0.70 -7.54
C SER A 55 -6.92 -0.05 -8.87
N SER A 56 -7.23 -1.33 -8.83
CA SER A 56 -7.66 -2.01 -10.06
C SER A 56 -9.16 -1.80 -10.32
N ASP A 57 -9.60 -2.25 -11.49
CA ASP A 57 -10.99 -2.53 -11.80
C ASP A 57 -11.52 -3.70 -10.95
N ILE A 58 -12.84 -3.83 -10.84
CA ILE A 58 -13.50 -4.82 -9.97
C ILE A 58 -13.13 -6.28 -10.30
N ASN A 59 -12.81 -6.55 -11.56
CA ASN A 59 -12.39 -7.86 -12.06
C ASN A 59 -10.88 -7.93 -12.31
N GLY A 60 -10.11 -7.02 -11.71
CA GLY A 60 -8.68 -6.86 -11.99
C GLY A 60 -8.39 -6.14 -13.30
N ASN A 61 -7.11 -5.77 -13.45
CA ASN A 61 -6.58 -5.23 -14.70
C ASN A 61 -5.56 -6.20 -15.27
N SER A 62 -5.78 -6.62 -16.51
CA SER A 62 -4.86 -7.50 -17.23
C SER A 62 -4.28 -6.83 -18.48
N GLY A 63 -3.08 -7.26 -18.86
CA GLY A 63 -2.41 -6.77 -20.04
C GLY A 63 -1.17 -7.59 -20.40
N VAL A 64 -0.69 -7.40 -21.62
CA VAL A 64 0.54 -8.02 -22.13
C VAL A 64 1.71 -7.53 -21.29
N ALA A 65 2.48 -8.47 -20.76
CA ALA A 65 3.67 -8.16 -19.99
C ALA A 65 4.70 -7.42 -20.86
N LEU A 66 5.19 -6.28 -20.38
CA LEU A 66 6.22 -5.49 -21.06
C LEU A 66 7.46 -5.34 -20.17
N PHE A 67 8.53 -6.06 -20.54
CA PHE A 67 9.83 -6.02 -19.87
C PHE A 67 10.86 -5.37 -20.79
N MET A 68 11.43 -4.24 -20.39
CA MET A 68 12.54 -3.62 -21.12
C MET A 68 13.50 -2.92 -20.14
N ASN A 69 14.79 -3.06 -20.40
CA ASN A 69 15.83 -2.45 -19.58
C ASN A 69 15.88 -0.93 -19.80
N GLU A 70 15.75 -0.49 -21.05
CA GLU A 70 15.83 0.92 -21.41
C GLU A 70 14.45 1.57 -21.38
N SER A 71 14.32 2.67 -20.65
CA SER A 71 13.05 3.42 -20.56
C SER A 71 12.58 3.93 -21.93
N GLN A 72 13.50 4.20 -22.84
CA GLN A 72 13.19 4.69 -24.19
C GLN A 72 12.48 3.63 -25.04
N ASP A 73 12.87 2.37 -24.92
CA ASP A 73 12.25 1.26 -25.65
C ASP A 73 10.80 1.04 -25.16
N ILE A 74 10.57 1.21 -23.86
CA ILE A 74 9.22 1.17 -23.28
C ILE A 74 8.35 2.27 -23.90
N ILE A 75 8.85 3.50 -23.92
CA ILE A 75 8.13 4.65 -24.48
C ILE A 75 7.81 4.41 -25.96
N GLN A 76 8.79 3.94 -26.73
CA GLN A 76 8.63 3.67 -28.15
C GLN A 76 7.54 2.62 -28.39
N THR A 77 7.60 1.49 -27.66
CA THR A 77 6.62 0.40 -27.76
C THR A 77 5.20 0.85 -27.42
N LEU A 78 5.05 1.58 -26.32
CA LEU A 78 3.75 2.11 -25.90
C LEU A 78 3.18 3.12 -26.90
N SER A 79 4.04 3.87 -27.59
CA SER A 79 3.63 4.86 -28.59
C SER A 79 3.31 4.25 -29.96
N SER A 80 3.93 3.12 -30.31
CA SER A 80 3.71 2.45 -31.60
C SER A 80 2.48 1.53 -31.58
N ASP A 81 2.16 0.93 -30.44
CA ASP A 81 1.00 0.05 -30.27
C ASP A 81 0.02 0.61 -29.23
N ILE A 82 -0.93 1.43 -29.70
CA ILE A 82 -1.95 2.05 -28.85
C ILE A 82 -3.12 1.08 -28.57
N SER A 83 -3.25 0.00 -29.35
CA SER A 83 -4.35 -0.96 -29.24
C SER A 83 -4.16 -1.99 -28.14
N THR A 84 -2.93 -2.44 -27.92
CA THR A 84 -2.63 -3.47 -26.93
C THR A 84 -2.61 -2.89 -25.53
N SER A 85 -3.30 -3.55 -24.61
CA SER A 85 -3.23 -3.23 -23.19
C SER A 85 -1.98 -3.86 -22.57
N PHE A 86 -1.13 -3.07 -21.92
CA PHE A 86 0.13 -3.50 -21.33
C PHE A 86 0.11 -3.45 -19.80
N VAL A 87 0.78 -4.42 -19.17
CA VAL A 87 1.27 -4.29 -17.80
C VAL A 87 2.77 -4.09 -17.88
N VAL A 88 3.22 -2.90 -17.48
CA VAL A 88 4.62 -2.50 -17.58
C VAL A 88 5.36 -2.97 -16.34
N VAL A 89 6.51 -3.59 -16.54
CA VAL A 89 7.37 -4.07 -15.46
C VAL A 89 8.66 -3.26 -15.46
N VAL A 90 8.96 -2.63 -14.32
CA VAL A 90 10.11 -1.73 -14.14
C VAL A 90 10.91 -2.09 -12.89
N ASN A 91 12.19 -1.71 -12.87
CA ASN A 91 12.99 -1.74 -11.64
C ASN A 91 12.82 -0.43 -10.83
N VAL A 92 13.40 -0.37 -9.63
CA VAL A 92 13.34 0.83 -8.78
C VAL A 92 13.98 2.03 -9.47
N GLY A 93 15.13 1.87 -10.13
CA GLY A 93 15.80 2.95 -10.86
C GLY A 93 14.92 3.64 -11.93
N GLN A 94 14.11 2.87 -12.65
CA GLN A 94 13.12 3.39 -13.60
C GLN A 94 11.92 4.01 -12.88
N PHE A 95 11.48 3.43 -11.76
CA PHE A 95 10.35 3.95 -10.98
C PHE A 95 10.62 5.32 -10.36
N VAL A 96 11.86 5.57 -9.88
CA VAL A 96 12.25 6.88 -9.32
C VAL A 96 12.29 8.00 -10.37
N ASN A 97 12.31 7.64 -11.67
CA ASN A 97 12.28 8.62 -12.75
C ASN A 97 10.87 9.24 -12.89
N THR A 98 10.71 10.43 -12.29
CA THR A 98 9.44 11.17 -12.28
C THR A 98 8.92 11.54 -13.67
N SER A 99 9.80 11.75 -14.65
CA SER A 99 9.41 12.04 -16.03
C SER A 99 8.82 10.81 -16.71
N LEU A 100 9.42 9.63 -16.49
CA LEU A 100 8.91 8.37 -17.00
C LEU A 100 7.55 8.01 -16.37
N MET A 101 7.43 8.13 -15.05
CA MET A 101 6.16 7.86 -14.36
C MET A 101 5.06 8.85 -14.76
N ARG A 102 5.41 10.12 -15.01
CA ARG A 102 4.46 11.10 -15.55
C ARG A 102 3.97 10.69 -16.95
N TYR A 103 4.88 10.22 -17.81
CA TYR A 103 4.51 9.69 -19.12
C TYR A 103 3.56 8.49 -18.99
N PHE A 104 3.91 7.48 -18.17
CA PHE A 104 3.05 6.32 -17.96
C PHE A 104 1.64 6.70 -17.47
N ARG A 105 1.54 7.65 -16.53
CA ARG A 105 0.24 8.12 -16.04
C ARG A 105 -0.61 8.83 -17.11
N SER A 106 0.01 9.43 -18.12
CA SER A 106 -0.72 10.06 -19.24
C SER A 106 -1.10 9.09 -20.36
N THR A 107 -0.59 7.87 -20.30
CA THR A 107 -0.70 6.86 -21.35
C THR A 107 -1.86 5.91 -21.07
N THR A 108 -2.77 5.74 -22.04
CA THR A 108 -4.07 5.05 -21.84
C THR A 108 -4.02 3.54 -22.02
N ASN A 109 -3.02 3.02 -22.74
CA ASN A 109 -2.85 1.59 -23.00
C ASN A 109 -2.11 0.85 -21.86
N ILE A 110 -1.69 1.55 -20.80
CA ILE A 110 -1.15 0.92 -19.59
C ILE A 110 -2.30 0.54 -18.65
N LYS A 111 -2.38 -0.74 -18.30
CA LYS A 111 -3.37 -1.31 -17.38
C LYS A 111 -2.80 -1.67 -16.00
N GLY A 112 -1.48 -1.65 -15.84
CA GLY A 112 -0.85 -1.93 -14.56
C GLY A 112 0.64 -1.61 -14.59
N LEU A 113 1.21 -1.41 -13.41
CA LEU A 113 2.64 -1.18 -13.21
C LEU A 113 3.16 -2.09 -12.10
N ILE A 114 4.19 -2.87 -12.41
CA ILE A 114 4.92 -3.66 -11.42
C ILE A 114 6.30 -3.05 -11.25
N VAL A 115 6.65 -2.75 -10.01
CA VAL A 115 7.97 -2.25 -9.61
C VAL A 115 8.68 -3.40 -8.90
N PHE A 116 9.78 -3.88 -9.47
CA PHE A 116 10.63 -4.87 -8.82
C PHE A 116 11.72 -4.21 -7.99
N SER A 117 11.86 -4.70 -6.77
CA SER A 117 12.94 -4.35 -5.85
C SER A 117 13.75 -5.60 -5.57
N ASN A 118 15.04 -5.56 -5.95
CA ASN A 118 16.04 -6.57 -5.64
C ASN A 118 16.96 -6.04 -4.52
N GLU A 119 17.19 -6.79 -3.45
CA GLU A 119 18.05 -6.36 -2.33
C GLU A 119 19.51 -6.06 -2.73
N GLU A 120 19.99 -6.59 -3.86
CA GLU A 120 21.35 -6.36 -4.36
C GLU A 120 21.54 -4.96 -5.00
N GLU A 121 20.46 -4.25 -5.32
CA GLU A 121 20.52 -2.92 -5.91
C GLU A 121 20.91 -1.87 -4.86
N ASN A 122 21.88 -1.01 -5.17
CA ASN A 122 22.30 0.05 -4.27
C ASN A 122 21.30 1.21 -4.26
N TYR A 123 20.25 1.09 -3.46
CA TYR A 123 19.20 2.09 -3.33
C TYR A 123 19.66 3.43 -2.78
N ASP A 124 20.79 3.49 -2.06
CA ASP A 124 21.33 4.73 -1.50
C ASP A 124 21.80 5.71 -2.60
N SER A 125 21.96 5.23 -3.83
CA SER A 125 22.26 6.06 -5.00
C SER A 125 21.05 6.88 -5.49
N TYR A 126 19.82 6.50 -5.10
CA TYR A 126 18.61 7.17 -5.55
C TYR A 126 18.12 8.19 -4.53
N ALA A 127 18.22 9.48 -4.89
CA ALA A 127 17.53 10.53 -4.16
C ALA A 127 16.02 10.47 -4.46
N PHE A 128 15.28 9.69 -3.67
CA PHE A 128 13.84 9.49 -3.85
C PHE A 128 13.07 9.55 -2.53
N SER A 129 11.95 10.27 -2.56
CA SER A 129 10.95 10.25 -1.50
C SER A 129 9.57 10.34 -2.11
N GLU A 130 8.68 9.41 -1.76
CA GLU A 130 7.28 9.42 -2.23
C GLU A 130 6.47 10.60 -1.67
N SER A 131 7.00 11.28 -0.65
CA SER A 131 6.35 12.42 -0.01
C SER A 131 6.55 13.72 -0.80
N SER A 132 5.95 14.80 -0.33
CA SER A 132 6.10 16.13 -0.88
C SER A 132 7.42 16.74 -0.41
N LYS A 133 7.83 17.79 -1.11
CA LYS A 133 9.01 18.57 -0.74
C LYS A 133 8.85 19.32 0.58
N CYS A 134 7.61 19.59 0.93
CA CYS A 134 7.21 20.23 2.18
C CYS A 134 6.09 19.41 2.83
N PRO A 135 6.43 18.38 3.63
CA PRO A 135 5.42 17.54 4.27
C PRO A 135 4.57 18.32 5.28
N ASN A 136 3.25 18.09 5.27
CA ASN A 136 2.28 18.68 6.20
C ASN A 136 2.23 20.23 6.22
N SER A 137 2.61 20.88 5.12
CA SER A 137 2.53 22.34 4.97
C SER A 137 1.17 22.89 5.40
N ASP A 138 0.11 22.32 4.83
CA ASP A 138 -1.27 22.78 4.97
C ASP A 138 -1.81 22.65 6.41
N TYR A 139 -1.17 21.82 7.24
CA TYR A 139 -1.55 21.57 8.64
C TYR A 139 -0.55 22.18 9.63
N SER A 140 0.41 22.95 9.15
CA SER A 140 1.41 23.58 10.01
C SER A 140 0.86 24.87 10.65
N ALA A 141 1.52 25.32 11.72
CA ALA A 141 1.19 26.56 12.41
C ALA A 141 1.70 27.82 11.69
N TYR A 142 2.52 27.68 10.64
CA TYR A 142 3.09 28.81 9.90
C TYR A 142 2.07 29.35 8.88
N ASN A 143 2.25 30.58 8.42
CA ASN A 143 1.41 31.13 7.35
C ASN A 143 1.80 30.54 5.99
N PHE A 144 0.85 30.42 5.06
CA PHE A 144 1.04 29.77 3.74
C PHE A 144 2.29 30.25 2.98
N THR A 145 2.64 31.54 3.09
CA THR A 145 3.82 32.13 2.46
C THR A 145 5.15 31.68 3.09
N ASP A 146 5.13 31.32 4.37
CA ASP A 146 6.34 31.08 5.17
C ASP A 146 6.57 29.58 5.45
N GLN A 147 5.60 28.74 5.10
CA GLN A 147 5.58 27.30 5.38
C GLN A 147 6.66 26.53 4.63
N CYS A 148 6.87 26.88 3.36
CA CYS A 148 7.68 26.10 2.43
C CYS A 148 8.59 26.95 1.54
N ASP A 149 8.50 28.28 1.64
CA ASP A 149 9.32 29.23 0.90
C ASP A 149 10.65 29.46 1.65
N LEU A 150 11.32 28.35 1.93
CA LEU A 150 12.65 28.31 2.53
C LEU A 150 13.64 27.98 1.41
N ASP A 151 14.78 28.69 1.39
CA ASP A 151 15.89 28.40 0.47
C ASP A 151 16.33 26.91 0.54
N ALA A 152 16.10 26.26 1.68
CA ALA A 152 16.28 24.83 1.89
C ALA A 152 14.93 24.12 2.06
N GLN A 153 14.59 23.24 1.12
CA GLN A 153 13.42 22.36 1.23
C GLN A 153 13.64 21.30 2.32
N TRP A 154 12.60 21.02 3.12
CA TRP A 154 12.63 19.96 4.14
C TRP A 154 12.86 18.56 3.56
N ASN A 155 12.36 18.30 2.34
CA ASN A 155 12.52 17.03 1.64
C ASN A 155 12.82 17.26 0.15
N PRO A 156 14.06 17.62 -0.23
CA PRO A 156 14.39 17.98 -1.61
C PRO A 156 14.15 16.84 -2.62
N ALA A 157 14.21 15.58 -2.16
CA ALA A 157 13.93 14.38 -2.95
C ALA A 157 12.43 14.05 -3.08
N GLY A 158 11.54 14.91 -2.58
CA GLY A 158 10.09 14.70 -2.63
C GLY A 158 9.54 14.68 -4.05
N THR A 159 8.92 13.56 -4.44
CA THR A 159 8.31 13.32 -5.75
C THR A 159 6.79 13.41 -5.76
N GLU A 160 6.17 13.49 -4.58
CA GLU A 160 4.71 13.53 -4.39
C GLU A 160 3.94 12.30 -4.87
N TYR A 161 4.62 11.17 -5.15
CA TYR A 161 3.97 9.95 -5.64
C TYR A 161 2.82 9.45 -4.76
N SER A 162 2.88 9.78 -3.48
CA SER A 162 1.87 9.40 -2.50
C SER A 162 0.71 10.39 -2.34
N TYR A 163 0.73 11.51 -3.07
CA TYR A 163 -0.32 12.53 -3.11
C TYR A 163 -1.02 12.62 -4.47
N ILE A 164 -0.69 11.73 -5.41
CA ILE A 164 -1.28 11.68 -6.74
C ILE A 164 -2.22 10.48 -6.89
N SER A 165 -3.22 10.62 -7.75
CA SER A 165 -4.01 9.49 -8.23
C SER A 165 -3.29 8.83 -9.40
N TRP A 166 -3.15 7.51 -9.32
CA TRP A 166 -2.66 6.65 -10.39
C TRP A 166 -3.86 6.07 -11.15
N PRO A 167 -3.83 6.07 -12.50
CA PRO A 167 -4.96 5.62 -13.31
C PRO A 167 -5.05 4.09 -13.45
N PHE A 168 -4.05 3.37 -12.96
CA PHE A 168 -3.93 1.91 -12.98
C PHE A 168 -3.35 1.42 -11.64
N PRO A 169 -3.50 0.13 -11.31
CA PRO A 169 -2.88 -0.44 -10.12
C PRO A 169 -1.35 -0.47 -10.24
N VAL A 170 -0.69 -0.19 -9.12
CA VAL A 170 0.77 -0.21 -8.98
C VAL A 170 1.13 -1.17 -7.86
N VAL A 171 2.09 -2.07 -8.10
CA VAL A 171 2.51 -3.09 -7.12
C VAL A 171 4.02 -3.09 -7.01
N LEU A 172 4.52 -3.06 -5.77
CA LEU A 172 5.91 -3.34 -5.46
C LEU A 172 6.07 -4.84 -5.20
N VAL A 173 6.99 -5.47 -5.92
CA VAL A 173 7.39 -6.86 -5.70
C VAL A 173 8.81 -6.84 -5.16
N ALA A 174 8.95 -7.16 -3.87
CA ALA A 174 10.24 -7.35 -3.24
C ALA A 174 10.70 -8.79 -3.48
N ASP A 175 11.63 -8.98 -4.42
CA ASP A 175 12.08 -10.31 -4.84
C ASP A 175 13.56 -10.50 -4.48
N VAL A 176 13.80 -10.98 -3.26
CA VAL A 176 15.14 -11.15 -2.69
C VAL A 176 16.02 -12.09 -3.51
N ASN A 177 15.43 -13.12 -4.12
CA ASN A 177 16.17 -14.16 -4.84
C ASN A 177 16.04 -14.07 -6.36
N ASN A 178 15.42 -13.00 -6.89
CA ASN A 178 15.11 -12.81 -8.31
C ASN A 178 14.32 -13.98 -8.95
N THR A 179 13.63 -14.81 -8.16
CA THR A 179 12.92 -15.99 -8.69
C THR A 179 11.63 -15.60 -9.40
N ILE A 180 10.92 -14.62 -8.86
CA ILE A 180 9.67 -14.09 -9.42
C ILE A 180 9.99 -13.30 -10.69
N TRP A 181 11.02 -12.44 -10.64
CA TRP A 181 11.52 -11.72 -11.80
C TRP A 181 11.88 -12.66 -12.94
N THR A 182 12.72 -13.67 -12.66
CA THR A 182 13.19 -14.62 -13.68
C THR A 182 12.03 -15.35 -14.32
N SER A 183 11.08 -15.85 -13.50
CA SER A 183 9.91 -16.57 -14.02
C SER A 183 9.03 -15.70 -14.93
N MET A 184 8.75 -14.45 -14.54
CA MET A 184 7.96 -13.55 -15.38
C MET A 184 8.71 -13.12 -16.65
N TYR A 185 10.01 -12.88 -16.54
CA TYR A 185 10.84 -12.49 -17.66
C TYR A 185 10.99 -13.62 -18.69
N GLU A 186 11.11 -14.86 -18.25
CA GLU A 186 11.09 -16.04 -19.13
C GLU A 186 9.80 -16.14 -19.92
N CYS A 187 8.65 -15.92 -19.27
CA CYS A 187 7.34 -15.89 -19.94
C CYS A 187 7.26 -14.78 -21.01
N PHE A 188 7.76 -13.58 -20.70
CA PHE A 188 7.87 -12.48 -21.66
C PHE A 188 8.79 -12.84 -22.84
N LEU A 189 9.96 -13.39 -22.58
CA LEU A 189 10.92 -13.76 -23.61
C LEU A 189 10.36 -14.79 -24.59
N MET A 190 9.61 -15.77 -24.07
CA MET A 190 9.06 -16.85 -24.88
C MET A 190 7.85 -16.41 -25.73
N LEU A 191 6.99 -15.53 -25.23
CA LEU A 191 5.69 -15.25 -25.85
C LEU A 191 5.52 -13.83 -26.40
N ASN A 192 6.24 -12.85 -25.87
CA ASN A 192 5.99 -11.43 -26.17
C ASN A 192 7.14 -10.75 -26.94
N ARG A 193 8.38 -11.21 -26.83
CA ARG A 193 9.52 -10.58 -27.50
C ARG A 193 9.45 -10.69 -29.03
N GLU A 194 9.21 -11.90 -29.52
CA GLU A 194 9.02 -12.22 -30.93
C GLU A 194 7.84 -13.20 -31.05
N PRO A 195 6.59 -12.68 -31.00
CA PRO A 195 5.42 -13.54 -30.95
C PRO A 195 5.25 -14.34 -32.25
N ALA A 196 5.15 -15.66 -32.13
CA ALA A 196 4.93 -16.55 -33.27
C ALA A 196 3.46 -16.58 -33.73
N ASP A 197 2.52 -16.36 -32.80
CA ASP A 197 1.07 -16.37 -33.01
C ASP A 197 0.39 -15.30 -32.13
N ASP A 198 -0.87 -15.47 -31.76
CA ASP A 198 -1.62 -14.56 -30.87
C ASP A 198 -1.45 -14.89 -29.37
N THR A 199 -0.70 -15.92 -29.01
CA THR A 199 -0.44 -16.31 -27.63
C THR A 199 0.49 -15.31 -26.95
N ARG A 200 0.07 -14.72 -25.83
CA ARG A 200 0.85 -13.71 -25.09
C ARG A 200 1.00 -14.10 -23.63
N CYS A 201 2.13 -13.71 -23.05
CA CYS A 201 2.29 -13.66 -21.61
C CYS A 201 1.52 -12.45 -21.06
N LEU A 202 0.46 -12.71 -20.30
CA LEU A 202 -0.38 -11.70 -19.68
C LEU A 202 -0.12 -11.65 -18.18
N ILE A 203 -0.20 -10.45 -17.62
CA ILE A 203 -0.17 -10.23 -16.17
C ILE A 203 -1.50 -9.63 -15.77
N GLU A 204 -2.07 -10.12 -14.68
CA GLU A 204 -3.27 -9.55 -14.05
C GLU A 204 -2.91 -9.02 -12.66
N ILE A 205 -3.38 -7.80 -12.37
CA ILE A 205 -3.28 -7.19 -11.04
C ILE A 205 -4.69 -6.98 -10.51
N ASN A 206 -5.00 -7.59 -9.38
CA ASN A 206 -6.32 -7.56 -8.76
C ASN A 206 -6.24 -6.95 -7.35
N ASN A 207 -6.60 -5.68 -7.24
CA ASN A 207 -6.70 -4.92 -5.98
C ASN A 207 -7.80 -3.83 -6.07
N PRO A 208 -9.07 -4.20 -6.28
CA PRO A 208 -10.14 -3.23 -6.41
C PRO A 208 -10.40 -2.53 -5.08
N MET A 209 -10.53 -1.21 -5.13
CA MET A 209 -10.79 -0.37 -3.95
C MET A 209 -12.22 0.16 -4.02
N SER A 210 -13.06 -0.20 -3.05
CA SER A 210 -14.49 0.17 -3.00
C SER A 210 -14.74 1.67 -2.72
N ALA A 211 -13.78 2.31 -2.05
CA ALA A 211 -13.74 3.74 -1.78
C ALA A 211 -13.62 4.57 -3.08
N VAL A 212 -14.45 5.61 -3.22
CA VAL A 212 -14.45 6.51 -4.41
C VAL A 212 -14.76 7.95 -3.99
N GLY A 213 -14.12 8.91 -4.65
CA GLY A 213 -14.41 10.34 -4.51
C GLY A 213 -13.62 10.96 -3.37
N SER A 214 -14.32 11.56 -2.40
CA SER A 214 -13.76 12.14 -1.18
C SER A 214 -14.12 11.31 0.05
N SER A 215 -13.46 11.57 1.18
CA SER A 215 -13.80 10.94 2.46
C SER A 215 -15.26 11.19 2.83
N GLU A 216 -15.77 12.41 2.64
CA GLU A 216 -17.18 12.76 2.86
C GLU A 216 -18.12 11.88 2.01
N THR A 217 -17.81 11.74 0.71
CA THR A 217 -18.63 10.93 -0.20
C THR A 217 -18.66 9.48 0.24
N CYS A 218 -17.51 8.95 0.65
CA CYS A 218 -17.40 7.57 1.08
C CYS A 218 -18.15 7.30 2.40
N PHE A 219 -17.96 8.11 3.43
CA PHE A 219 -18.70 7.96 4.70
C PHE A 219 -20.20 8.16 4.52
N ARG A 220 -20.61 9.09 3.64
CA ARG A 220 -22.02 9.24 3.29
C ARG A 220 -22.59 7.97 2.64
N ARG A 221 -21.85 7.33 1.72
CA ARG A 221 -22.26 6.04 1.13
C ARG A 221 -22.35 4.94 2.18
N GLN A 222 -21.37 4.86 3.09
CA GLN A 222 -21.38 3.91 4.21
C GLN A 222 -22.63 4.08 5.08
N TYR A 223 -22.95 5.33 5.43
CA TYR A 223 -24.13 5.66 6.22
C TYR A 223 -25.45 5.33 5.50
N LEU A 224 -25.56 5.63 4.21
CA LEU A 224 -26.78 5.29 3.45
C LEU A 224 -26.96 3.77 3.31
N MET A 225 -25.87 3.01 3.18
CA MET A 225 -25.92 1.55 3.11
C MET A 225 -26.34 0.93 4.46
N SER A 226 -25.89 1.48 5.58
CA SER A 226 -26.26 0.97 6.91
C SER A 226 -27.75 1.16 7.26
N LEU A 227 -28.48 2.00 6.51
CA LEU A 227 -29.93 2.16 6.63
C LEU A 227 -30.74 1.08 5.87
N HIS A 228 -30.11 0.30 4.99
CA HIS A 228 -30.79 -0.75 4.22
C HIS A 228 -30.93 -2.02 5.07
N ILE A 229 -32.16 -2.53 5.19
CA ILE A 229 -32.52 -3.62 6.10
C ILE A 229 -32.13 -5.01 5.54
N SER A 230 -31.90 -5.13 4.23
CA SER A 230 -31.77 -6.43 3.55
C SER A 230 -30.39 -6.76 2.98
N GLU A 231 -29.42 -5.85 3.08
CA GLU A 231 -28.05 -6.10 2.59
C GLU A 231 -27.08 -6.07 3.76
N SER A 232 -26.11 -7.00 3.76
CA SER A 232 -24.97 -6.91 4.66
C SER A 232 -24.25 -5.58 4.41
N SER A 233 -24.00 -4.82 5.47
CA SER A 233 -23.27 -3.55 5.35
C SER A 233 -21.83 -3.83 4.88
N GLU A 234 -21.58 -3.68 3.59
CA GLU A 234 -20.22 -3.63 3.08
C GLU A 234 -19.53 -2.38 3.66
N ILE A 235 -18.25 -2.51 4.00
CA ILE A 235 -17.43 -1.39 4.46
C ILE A 235 -16.72 -0.82 3.23
N PHE A 236 -17.04 0.43 2.88
CA PHE A 236 -16.43 1.12 1.74
C PHE A 236 -15.11 1.80 2.08
N CYS A 237 -14.99 2.34 3.30
CA CYS A 237 -13.79 3.03 3.79
C CYS A 237 -13.76 3.00 5.32
N ASP A 238 -12.53 3.05 5.83
CA ASP A 238 -12.23 3.16 7.24
C ASP A 238 -11.45 4.45 7.51
N GLU A 239 -11.60 4.95 8.74
CA GLU A 239 -10.78 6.05 9.24
C GLU A 239 -9.34 5.59 9.43
N LEU A 240 -8.38 6.42 8.99
CA LEU A 240 -6.98 6.20 9.31
C LEU A 240 -6.76 6.58 10.78
N THR A 241 -6.81 5.59 11.66
CA THR A 241 -6.70 5.75 13.11
C THR A 241 -5.45 5.07 13.67
N GLY A 242 -5.08 5.45 14.89
CA GLY A 242 -3.93 4.92 15.60
C GLY A 242 -3.99 5.24 17.10
N LEU A 243 -3.08 4.64 17.86
CA LEU A 243 -2.99 4.86 19.30
C LEU A 243 -1.71 5.62 19.65
N ASN A 244 -1.87 6.69 20.43
CA ASN A 244 -0.74 7.36 21.05
C ASN A 244 -0.39 6.64 22.36
N ILE A 245 0.88 6.32 22.53
CA ILE A 245 1.40 5.69 23.76
C ILE A 245 1.99 6.80 24.61
N VAL A 246 1.46 6.98 25.82
CA VAL A 246 1.93 7.98 26.77
C VAL A 246 2.42 7.28 28.02
N LEU A 247 3.66 7.57 28.39
CA LEU A 247 4.29 7.10 29.62
C LEU A 247 4.49 8.29 30.55
N SER A 248 4.08 8.15 31.80
CA SER A 248 4.36 9.13 32.86
C SER A 248 5.25 8.50 33.91
N VAL A 249 6.27 9.26 34.34
CA VAL A 249 7.21 8.83 35.39
C VAL A 249 6.57 8.91 36.78
N THR A 250 5.63 9.83 36.96
CA THR A 250 4.89 10.01 38.23
C THR A 250 3.59 9.22 38.20
N ASP A 251 3.32 8.45 39.25
CA ASP A 251 2.06 7.71 39.40
C ASP A 251 0.89 8.70 39.56
N SER A 252 0.14 8.92 38.48
CA SER A 252 -1.09 9.70 38.51
C SER A 252 -2.25 8.86 39.04
N LYS A 253 -2.09 8.23 40.21
CA LYS A 253 -3.22 7.74 41.00
C LYS A 253 -3.94 8.95 41.56
N ASN A 254 -4.93 9.45 40.80
CA ASN A 254 -6.08 10.27 41.21
C ASN A 254 -6.34 11.40 40.21
N HIS A 255 -6.98 11.08 39.09
CA HIS A 255 -7.88 12.03 38.44
C HIS A 255 -9.13 11.32 37.92
N SER A 256 -9.74 10.50 38.78
CA SER A 256 -11.19 10.34 38.69
C SER A 256 -11.80 11.72 38.95
N ARG A 257 -12.60 12.24 38.01
CA ARG A 257 -13.45 13.44 38.16
C ARG A 257 -14.55 13.20 39.23
N GLY A 258 -14.15 12.81 40.43
CA GLY A 258 -15.03 12.48 41.55
C GLY A 258 -14.49 13.12 42.82
N ASN A 259 -14.85 14.39 43.01
CA ASN A 259 -15.09 15.14 44.25
C ASN A 259 -14.29 14.91 45.55
N ASN A 260 -13.19 14.16 45.55
CA ASN A 260 -12.28 14.08 46.69
C ASN A 260 -10.90 14.53 46.22
N ILE A 261 -10.71 15.86 46.29
CA ILE A 261 -9.46 16.55 46.04
C ILE A 261 -8.44 16.03 47.06
N SER A 262 -7.62 15.07 46.64
CA SER A 262 -6.34 14.84 47.30
C SER A 262 -5.44 16.02 46.95
N ASN A 263 -4.88 16.68 47.96
CA ASN A 263 -4.15 17.96 47.90
C ASN A 263 -2.82 17.93 47.12
N TYR A 264 -2.59 16.96 46.25
CA TYR A 264 -1.42 16.96 45.36
C TYR A 264 -1.77 17.67 44.06
N ALA A 265 -2.14 18.96 44.18
CA ALA A 265 -2.22 19.83 43.02
C ALA A 265 -0.80 19.97 42.46
N ARG A 266 -0.60 19.45 41.24
CA ARG A 266 0.64 19.59 40.49
C ARG A 266 0.95 21.09 40.36
N SER A 267 2.15 21.53 40.74
CA SER A 267 2.51 22.94 40.68
C SER A 267 2.47 23.46 39.24
N GLU A 268 2.16 24.75 39.06
CA GLU A 268 2.20 25.35 37.73
C GLU A 268 3.57 25.14 37.07
N ASN A 269 3.58 24.83 35.78
CA ASN A 269 4.79 24.58 34.98
C ASN A 269 5.69 23.43 35.46
N SER A 270 5.14 22.39 36.10
CA SER A 270 5.91 21.24 36.60
C SER A 270 5.85 19.98 35.71
N SER A 271 5.38 20.11 34.48
CA SER A 271 5.29 19.01 33.51
C SER A 271 6.24 19.25 32.35
N VAL A 272 7.04 18.22 32.02
CA VAL A 272 7.86 18.19 30.81
C VAL A 272 7.31 17.09 29.91
N PHE A 273 6.97 17.45 28.68
CA PHE A 273 6.57 16.50 27.65
C PHE A 273 7.74 16.24 26.72
N VAL A 274 8.06 14.96 26.53
CA VAL A 274 9.01 14.52 25.52
C VAL A 274 8.23 13.68 24.53
N LEU A 275 8.16 14.15 23.29
CA LEU A 275 7.31 13.58 22.25
C LEU A 275 8.18 13.16 21.06
N THR A 276 7.83 12.05 20.43
CA THR A 276 8.37 11.67 19.14
C THR A 276 7.27 11.11 18.25
N ARG A 277 7.45 11.23 16.94
CA ARG A 277 6.57 10.62 15.95
C ARG A 277 6.74 9.09 15.97
N MET A 278 5.65 8.34 15.83
CA MET A 278 5.67 6.87 15.80
C MET A 278 5.21 6.25 14.48
N ASP A 279 4.64 7.05 13.58
CA ASP A 279 4.09 6.58 12.33
C ASP A 279 4.98 6.95 11.14
N SER A 280 4.92 6.12 10.11
CA SER A 280 5.52 6.40 8.81
C SER A 280 4.60 5.88 7.71
N ARG A 281 4.85 6.24 6.45
CA ARG A 281 4.00 5.84 5.34
C ARG A 281 4.79 5.58 4.07
N SER A 282 4.25 4.70 3.26
CA SER A 282 4.57 4.54 1.84
C SER A 282 3.25 4.49 1.04
N ILE A 283 3.35 4.63 -0.28
CA ILE A 283 2.28 4.27 -1.23
C ILE A 283 2.01 2.78 -1.17
N PHE A 284 3.04 1.97 -0.91
CA PHE A 284 2.97 0.54 -0.79
C PHE A 284 2.67 0.16 0.66
N GLU A 285 1.52 -0.48 0.89
CA GLU A 285 0.95 -0.72 2.23
C GLU A 285 1.93 -1.40 3.20
N ARG A 286 2.69 -2.39 2.70
CA ARG A 286 3.60 -3.22 3.50
C ARG A 286 5.04 -2.70 3.54
N SER A 287 5.30 -1.45 3.14
CA SER A 287 6.67 -0.93 2.96
C SER A 287 6.98 0.33 3.77
N GLY A 288 6.07 0.74 4.68
CA GLY A 288 6.20 1.95 5.50
C GLY A 288 7.10 1.80 6.74
N PHE A 289 8.32 1.28 6.63
CA PHE A 289 9.17 0.96 7.79
C PHE A 289 10.08 2.09 8.31
N SER A 290 10.21 3.23 7.60
CA SER A 290 11.00 4.44 7.97
C SER A 290 12.19 4.19 8.91
N SER A 291 13.16 3.42 8.41
CA SER A 291 14.36 3.01 9.15
C SER A 291 15.23 4.18 9.60
N GLN A 292 15.29 5.25 8.80
CA GLN A 292 16.12 6.43 9.08
C GLN A 292 15.36 7.59 9.74
N GLY A 293 14.02 7.57 9.73
CA GLY A 293 13.22 8.68 10.26
C GLY A 293 12.65 8.36 11.64
N VAL A 294 11.74 7.40 11.68
CA VAL A 294 10.88 7.17 12.84
C VAL A 294 11.54 6.21 13.84
N LEU A 295 12.07 5.08 13.38
CA LEU A 295 12.61 4.04 14.26
C LEU A 295 13.73 4.55 15.19
N PRO A 296 14.72 5.33 14.73
CA PRO A 296 15.79 5.82 15.61
C PRO A 296 15.24 6.76 16.69
N SER A 297 14.28 7.62 16.33
CA SER A 297 13.66 8.57 17.27
C SER A 297 12.93 7.86 18.41
N ILE A 298 12.17 6.80 18.09
CA ILE A 298 11.48 5.96 19.08
C ILE A 298 12.49 5.22 19.95
N ALA A 299 13.50 4.60 19.33
CA ALA A 299 14.53 3.86 20.05
C ALA A 299 15.25 4.75 21.07
N VAL A 300 15.61 5.98 20.69
CA VAL A 300 16.22 6.96 21.59
C VAL A 300 15.26 7.35 22.71
N LEU A 301 14.00 7.68 22.40
CA LEU A 301 13.04 8.10 23.42
C LEU A 301 12.78 7.00 24.46
N ILE A 302 12.60 5.75 24.02
CA ILE A 302 12.42 4.59 24.91
C ILE A 302 13.68 4.38 25.75
N SER A 303 14.87 4.46 25.15
CA SER A 303 16.15 4.31 25.89
C SER A 303 16.30 5.38 26.98
N VAL A 304 15.96 6.63 26.66
CA VAL A 304 15.97 7.74 27.62
C VAL A 304 14.95 7.50 28.73
N ALA A 305 13.73 7.09 28.39
CA ALA A 305 12.69 6.81 29.37
C ALA A 305 13.10 5.69 30.35
N VAL A 306 13.63 4.59 29.84
CA VAL A 306 14.15 3.47 30.66
C VAL A 306 15.29 3.93 31.57
N HIS A 307 16.21 4.73 31.03
CA HIS A 307 17.31 5.28 31.83
C HIS A 307 16.81 6.16 32.98
N LEU A 308 15.87 7.08 32.70
CA LEU A 308 15.28 7.97 33.70
C LEU A 308 14.53 7.19 34.77
N MET A 309 13.67 6.25 34.39
CA MET A 309 12.96 5.38 35.36
C MET A 309 13.90 4.50 36.20
N GLY A 310 15.10 4.21 35.68
CA GLY A 310 16.13 3.46 36.39
C GLY A 310 16.86 4.27 37.48
N GLN A 311 16.77 5.61 37.48
CA GLN A 311 17.50 6.45 38.42
C GLN A 311 16.94 6.33 39.85
N LYS A 312 17.85 6.17 40.83
CA LYS A 312 17.49 6.01 42.26
C LYS A 312 16.71 7.20 42.82
N THR A 313 16.94 8.41 42.31
CA THR A 313 16.23 9.64 42.71
C THR A 313 14.74 9.61 42.37
N LEU A 314 14.37 8.95 41.28
CA LEU A 314 12.97 8.76 40.88
C LEU A 314 12.31 7.55 41.55
N LYS A 315 13.09 6.54 41.97
CA LYS A 315 12.59 5.41 42.78
C LYS A 315 12.26 5.75 44.23
N VAL A 316 12.77 6.87 44.76
CA VAL A 316 12.49 7.34 46.12
C VAL A 316 11.30 8.33 46.16
N SER A 317 10.85 8.81 44.99
CA SER A 317 9.70 9.71 44.84
C SER A 317 8.43 9.03 44.29
N LEU A 318 8.50 7.73 44.00
CA LEU A 318 7.39 6.80 43.79
C LEU A 318 7.12 6.02 45.08
#